data_AF-A0A2E0J6X6-F1
#
_entry.id   AF-A0A2E0J6X6-F1
#
_cell.length_a   1.000
_cell.length_b   1.000
_cell.length_c   1.000
_cell.angle_alpha   90.00
_cell.angle_beta   90.00
_cell.angle_gamma   90.00
#
_symmetry.space_group_name_H-M   'P 1'
#
loop_
_entity.id
_entity.type
_entity.pdbx_description
1 polymer ?
#
loop_
_entity_poly.entity_id
_entity_poly.type
_entity_poly.pdbx_seq_one_letter_code
_entity_poly.pdbx_strand_id
1 'polypeptide(L)'
;MKKLTLGFAMIAATVLAGPAQTADLSVGGYCPVAQNARLLSISSNASLTDEVIRLMDEAVAVADSPQWINSGRPAFVWASEAKVACGKAYGYLQSEYRDEDYLNKCECFHARMVRYMY
;
A
#
# COMPACT_ATOMS: atom_id res chain seq x y z
N MET A 1 48.83 55.29 -6.32
CA MET A 1 49.25 54.13 -7.14
C MET A 1 48.85 52.89 -6.34
N LYS A 2 47.88 52.04 -6.69
CA LYS A 2 47.63 51.32 -7.95
C LYS A 2 46.13 50.97 -8.02
N LYS A 3 45.58 51.07 -9.22
CA LYS A 3 44.26 50.57 -9.63
C LYS A 3 44.37 49.09 -10.06
N LEU A 4 43.21 48.47 -10.37
CA LEU A 4 42.96 47.16 -11.02
C LEU A 4 42.96 45.95 -10.05
N THR A 5 42.05 44.97 -10.10
CA THR A 5 41.10 44.55 -11.16
C THR A 5 40.02 43.64 -10.59
N LEU A 6 38.93 43.50 -11.36
CA LEU A 6 37.79 42.61 -11.21
C LEU A 6 38.14 41.15 -10.85
N GLY A 7 37.22 40.52 -10.13
CA GLY A 7 37.09 39.06 -10.04
C GLY A 7 35.70 38.68 -9.55
N PHE A 8 34.67 38.95 -10.36
CA PHE A 8 33.32 38.41 -10.12
C PHE A 8 33.39 36.91 -10.42
N ALA A 9 33.66 36.09 -9.41
CA ALA A 9 33.63 34.64 -9.54
C ALA A 9 32.17 34.22 -9.76
N MET A 10 31.79 34.00 -11.02
CA MET A 10 30.63 33.18 -11.36
C MET A 10 30.89 31.79 -10.77
N ILE A 11 30.28 31.49 -9.62
CA ILE A 11 30.13 30.12 -9.18
C ILE A 11 29.07 29.52 -10.11
N ALA A 12 29.56 28.80 -11.12
CA ALA A 12 28.74 28.03 -12.03
C ALA A 12 27.91 27.04 -11.22
N ALA A 13 26.60 27.20 -11.29
CA ALA A 13 25.63 26.27 -10.74
C ALA A 13 25.77 24.92 -11.45
N THR A 14 26.52 24.00 -10.85
CA THR A 14 26.44 22.58 -11.20
C THR A 14 25.22 22.00 -10.50
N VAL A 15 24.05 22.22 -11.10
CA VAL A 15 22.87 21.42 -10.82
C VAL A 15 23.20 20.01 -11.28
N LEU A 16 23.45 19.11 -10.33
CA LEU A 16 23.45 17.67 -10.58
C LEU A 16 22.02 17.29 -10.96
N ALA A 17 21.70 17.42 -12.25
CA ALA A 17 20.56 16.77 -12.87
C ALA A 17 20.85 15.26 -12.94
N GLY A 18 20.86 14.60 -11.78
CA GLY A 18 20.57 13.18 -11.76
C GLY A 18 19.15 12.99 -12.29
N PRO A 19 18.84 11.86 -12.95
CA PRO A 19 17.44 11.54 -13.20
C PRO A 19 16.75 11.51 -11.84
N ALA A 20 15.97 12.54 -11.55
CA ALA A 20 14.93 12.45 -10.54
C ALA A 20 13.98 11.38 -11.07
N GLN A 21 14.23 10.13 -10.71
CA GLN A 21 13.19 9.14 -10.75
C GLN A 21 12.18 9.63 -9.74
N THR A 22 11.20 10.39 -10.22
CA THR A 22 9.96 10.56 -9.50
C THR A 22 9.47 9.15 -9.27
N ALA A 23 9.59 8.65 -8.04
CA ALA A 23 8.85 7.48 -7.64
C ALA A 23 7.39 7.88 -7.86
N ASP A 24 6.83 7.44 -8.98
CA ASP A 24 5.42 7.59 -9.28
C ASP A 24 4.70 6.79 -8.22
N LEU A 25 4.42 7.47 -7.10
CA LEU A 25 3.50 6.99 -6.09
C LEU A 25 2.12 7.13 -6.73
N SER A 26 1.83 6.31 -7.73
CA SER A 26 0.51 6.19 -8.32
C SER A 26 -0.44 5.86 -7.17
N VAL A 27 -1.13 6.90 -6.72
CA VAL A 27 -2.21 6.83 -5.74
C VAL A 27 -3.29 5.97 -6.39
N GLY A 28 -3.21 4.65 -6.17
CA GLY A 28 -4.21 3.68 -6.65
C GLY A 28 -3.73 2.60 -7.62
N GLY A 29 -2.45 2.54 -8.01
CA GLY A 29 -2.01 1.60 -9.07
C GLY A 29 -1.85 0.13 -8.65
N TYR A 30 -1.79 -0.17 -7.35
CA TYR A 30 -1.43 -1.50 -6.89
C TYR A 30 -2.60 -2.50 -6.89
N CYS A 31 -3.80 -2.01 -6.69
CA CYS A 31 -5.04 -2.78 -6.66
C CYS A 31 -6.05 -1.99 -7.47
N PRO A 32 -6.12 -2.19 -8.79
CA PRO A 32 -7.13 -1.51 -9.60
C PRO A 32 -8.50 -1.83 -9.00
N VAL A 33 -9.30 -0.79 -8.77
CA VAL A 33 -10.64 -0.82 -8.12
C VAL A 33 -11.65 -1.70 -8.88
N ALA A 34 -11.25 -2.37 -9.96
CA ALA A 34 -12.13 -3.09 -10.87
C ALA A 34 -11.60 -4.46 -11.37
N GLN A 35 -10.68 -5.12 -10.65
CA GLN A 35 -10.34 -6.52 -10.95
C GLN A 35 -10.92 -7.47 -9.91
N ASN A 36 -12.19 -7.83 -10.13
CA ASN A 36 -12.96 -8.95 -9.58
C ASN A 36 -12.32 -9.66 -8.38
N ALA A 37 -12.31 -9.03 -7.20
CA ALA A 37 -12.02 -9.77 -5.98
C ALA A 37 -12.96 -10.98 -5.89
N ARG A 38 -12.41 -12.16 -5.59
CA ARG A 38 -13.18 -13.37 -5.32
C ARG A 38 -14.18 -13.12 -4.19
N LEU A 39 -13.87 -12.24 -3.24
CA LEU A 39 -14.81 -11.77 -2.21
C LEU A 39 -16.14 -11.31 -2.80
N LEU A 40 -16.14 -10.56 -3.91
CA LEU A 40 -17.37 -10.06 -4.54
C LEU A 40 -18.23 -11.17 -5.16
N SER A 41 -17.65 -12.35 -5.42
CA SER A 41 -18.39 -13.52 -5.92
C SER A 41 -19.11 -14.31 -4.82
N ILE A 42 -18.87 -14.01 -3.54
CA ILE A 42 -19.52 -14.70 -2.42
C ILE A 42 -20.95 -14.19 -2.29
N SER A 43 -21.93 -15.09 -2.40
CA SER A 43 -23.35 -14.71 -2.46
C SER A 43 -23.94 -14.31 -1.10
N SER A 44 -23.55 -14.96 -0.01
CA SER A 44 -24.06 -14.67 1.35
C SER A 44 -23.21 -13.62 2.07
N ASN A 45 -23.86 -12.63 2.71
CA ASN A 45 -23.16 -11.65 3.55
C ASN A 45 -22.49 -12.29 4.77
N ALA A 46 -23.08 -13.36 5.34
CA ALA A 46 -22.47 -14.10 6.43
C ALA A 46 -21.14 -14.74 5.99
N SER A 47 -21.16 -15.49 4.88
CA SER A 47 -19.95 -16.13 4.35
C SER A 47 -18.90 -15.13 3.85
N LEU A 48 -19.36 -13.99 3.31
CA LEU A 48 -18.47 -12.89 2.92
C LEU A 48 -17.79 -12.28 4.15
N THR A 49 -18.55 -12.07 5.23
CA THR A 49 -18.03 -11.55 6.50
C THR A 49 -17.00 -12.51 7.08
N ASP A 50 -17.28 -13.81 7.12
CA ASP A 50 -16.34 -14.82 7.61
C ASP A 50 -15.01 -14.80 6.83
N GLU A 51 -15.08 -14.70 5.50
CA GLU A 51 -13.89 -14.66 4.66
C GLU A 51 -13.11 -13.34 4.82
N VAL A 52 -13.79 -12.19 4.93
CA VAL A 52 -13.14 -10.89 5.20
C VAL A 52 -12.43 -10.93 6.56
N ILE A 53 -13.06 -11.50 7.59
CA ILE A 53 -12.44 -11.67 8.91
C ILE A 53 -11.22 -12.57 8.82
N ARG A 54 -11.30 -13.71 8.11
CA ARG A 54 -10.16 -14.62 7.94
C ARG A 54 -8.95 -13.91 7.32
N LEU A 55 -9.17 -13.16 6.23
CA LEU A 55 -8.10 -12.37 5.58
C LEU A 55 -7.56 -11.28 6.51
N MET A 56 -8.43 -10.62 7.27
CA MET A 56 -8.05 -9.59 8.24
C MET A 56 -7.18 -10.18 9.36
N ASP A 57 -7.56 -11.30 9.95
CA ASP A 57 -6.84 -11.92 11.06
C ASP A 57 -5.45 -12.40 10.64
N GLU A 58 -5.33 -12.96 9.43
CA GLU A 58 -4.02 -13.30 8.85
C GLU A 58 -3.14 -12.07 8.65
N ALA A 59 -3.72 -10.97 8.15
CA ALA A 59 -3.01 -9.71 7.98
C ALA A 59 -2.59 -9.10 9.33
N VAL A 60 -3.45 -9.15 10.35
CA VAL A 60 -3.12 -8.73 11.73
C VAL A 60 -1.95 -9.55 12.27
N ALA A 61 -2.00 -10.88 12.12
CA ALA A 61 -0.94 -11.76 12.60
C ALA A 61 0.41 -11.46 11.94
N VAL A 62 0.43 -11.14 10.64
CA VAL A 62 1.65 -10.74 9.93
C VAL A 62 2.12 -9.35 10.36
N ALA A 63 1.20 -8.38 10.46
CA ALA A 63 1.52 -7.01 10.84
C ALA A 63 2.03 -6.88 12.28
N ASP A 64 1.58 -7.76 13.19
CA ASP A 64 1.97 -7.74 14.60
C ASP A 64 3.18 -8.67 14.89
N SER A 65 3.70 -9.39 13.89
CA SER A 65 4.82 -10.32 14.08
C SER A 65 6.19 -9.63 13.99
N PRO A 66 7.06 -9.76 15.02
CA PRO A 66 8.41 -9.20 14.99
C PRO A 66 9.25 -9.66 13.80
N GLN A 67 9.02 -10.88 13.29
CA GLN A 67 9.77 -11.40 12.15
C GLN A 67 9.52 -10.60 10.87
N TRP A 68 8.30 -10.07 10.69
CA TRP A 68 7.92 -9.30 9.51
C TRP A 68 8.23 -7.82 9.72
N ILE A 69 7.88 -7.28 10.89
CA ILE A 69 8.16 -5.89 11.30
C ILE A 69 9.65 -5.57 11.13
N ASN A 70 10.53 -6.44 11.64
CA ASN A 70 11.98 -6.18 11.65
C ASN A 70 12.69 -6.61 10.36
N SER A 71 11.99 -7.22 9.39
CA SER A 71 12.60 -7.73 8.17
C SER A 71 12.86 -6.67 7.10
N GLY A 72 12.18 -5.52 7.18
CA GLY A 72 12.14 -4.53 6.10
C GLY A 72 11.47 -5.03 4.81
N ARG A 73 10.91 -6.24 4.79
CA ARG A 73 10.23 -6.81 3.63
C ARG A 73 8.90 -6.08 3.39
N PRO A 74 8.45 -5.95 2.12
CA PRO A 74 7.15 -5.35 1.82
C PRO A 74 5.96 -6.09 2.45
N ALA A 75 6.13 -7.34 2.89
CA ALA A 75 5.09 -8.12 3.58
C ALA A 75 4.47 -7.35 4.76
N PHE A 76 5.27 -6.66 5.57
CA PHE A 76 4.75 -5.87 6.70
C PHE A 76 3.85 -4.70 6.24
N VAL A 77 4.27 -3.98 5.19
CA VAL A 77 3.50 -2.87 4.64
C VAL A 77 2.17 -3.38 4.10
N TRP A 78 2.20 -4.42 3.26
CA TRP A 78 0.98 -4.97 2.68
C TRP A 78 0.05 -5.61 3.73
N ALA A 79 0.61 -6.23 4.77
CA ALA A 79 -0.18 -6.71 5.91
C ALA A 79 -0.89 -5.56 6.63
N SER A 80 -0.20 -4.44 6.85
CA SER A 80 -0.78 -3.26 7.50
C SER A 80 -1.90 -2.64 6.67
N GLU A 81 -1.71 -2.54 5.35
CA GLU A 81 -2.74 -2.06 4.43
C GLU A 81 -3.93 -3.04 4.35
N ALA A 82 -3.67 -4.35 4.31
CA ALA A 82 -4.71 -5.38 4.30
C ALA A 82 -5.55 -5.36 5.58
N LYS A 83 -4.91 -5.25 6.75
CA LYS A 83 -5.58 -5.08 8.06
C LYS A 83 -6.56 -3.91 8.03
N VAL A 84 -6.16 -2.75 7.50
CA VAL A 84 -7.02 -1.56 7.41
C VAL A 84 -8.14 -1.76 6.38
N ALA A 85 -7.83 -2.25 5.18
CA ALA A 85 -8.82 -2.42 4.12
C ALA A 85 -9.88 -3.46 4.48
N CYS A 86 -9.47 -4.62 4.99
CA CYS A 86 -10.39 -5.66 5.45
C CYS A 86 -11.22 -5.20 6.65
N GLY A 87 -10.63 -4.44 7.60
CA GLY A 87 -11.38 -3.86 8.72
C GLY A 87 -12.47 -2.87 8.27
N LYS A 88 -12.20 -2.06 7.25
CA LYS A 88 -13.22 -1.18 6.65
C LYS A 88 -14.30 -1.96 5.91
N ALA A 89 -13.91 -2.96 5.10
CA ALA A 89 -14.87 -3.84 4.43
C ALA A 89 -15.78 -4.54 5.46
N TYR A 90 -15.21 -5.08 6.54
CA TYR A 90 -15.96 -5.66 7.65
C TYR A 90 -16.94 -4.65 8.27
N GLY A 91 -16.49 -3.41 8.52
CA GLY A 91 -17.33 -2.35 9.04
C GLY A 91 -18.55 -2.04 8.15
N TYR A 92 -18.37 -2.00 6.82
CA TYR A 92 -19.48 -1.82 5.88
C TYR A 92 -20.46 -2.99 5.88
N LEU A 93 -19.95 -4.22 5.97
CA LEU A 93 -20.77 -5.43 6.04
C LEU A 93 -21.66 -5.48 7.28
N GLN A 94 -21.30 -4.82 8.39
CA GLN A 94 -22.18 -4.69 9.57
C GLN A 94 -23.48 -3.92 9.27
N SER A 95 -23.49 -3.11 8.22
CA SER A 95 -24.69 -2.43 7.70
C SER A 95 -25.28 -3.11 6.46
N GLU A 96 -24.92 -4.37 6.20
CA GLU A 96 -25.32 -5.14 5.00
C GLU A 96 -24.85 -4.52 3.67
N TYR A 97 -23.92 -3.56 3.72
CA TYR A 97 -23.40 -2.87 2.54
C TYR A 97 -22.08 -3.51 2.08
N ARG A 98 -22.03 -3.85 0.79
CA ARG A 98 -20.83 -4.40 0.13
C ARG A 98 -20.07 -3.28 -0.54
N ASP A 99 -19.13 -2.67 0.19
CA ASP A 99 -18.25 -1.69 -0.42
C ASP A 99 -17.24 -2.39 -1.34
N GLU A 100 -17.46 -2.27 -2.64
CA GLU A 100 -16.64 -2.98 -3.64
C GLU A 100 -15.17 -2.53 -3.62
N ASP A 101 -14.90 -1.26 -3.34
CA ASP A 101 -13.53 -0.73 -3.30
C ASP A 101 -12.74 -1.36 -2.13
N TYR A 102 -13.31 -1.39 -0.93
CA TYR A 102 -12.65 -1.99 0.22
C TYR A 102 -12.60 -3.52 0.16
N LEU A 103 -13.59 -4.19 -0.43
CA LEU A 103 -13.52 -5.63 -0.70
C LEU A 103 -12.38 -5.94 -1.69
N ASN A 104 -12.26 -5.19 -2.78
CA ASN A 104 -11.15 -5.35 -3.73
C ASN A 104 -9.79 -5.07 -3.09
N LYS A 105 -9.68 -4.00 -2.30
CA LYS A 105 -8.44 -3.67 -1.58
C LYS A 105 -8.07 -4.72 -0.54
N CYS A 106 -9.04 -5.22 0.23
CA CYS A 106 -8.82 -6.26 1.24
C CYS A 106 -8.14 -7.49 0.63
N GLU A 107 -8.76 -8.07 -0.41
CA GLU A 107 -8.22 -9.26 -1.07
C GLU A 107 -6.87 -8.99 -1.76
N CYS A 108 -6.75 -7.86 -2.47
CA CYS A 108 -5.54 -7.54 -3.20
C CYS A 108 -4.34 -7.24 -2.29
N PHE A 109 -4.53 -6.51 -1.20
CA PHE A 109 -3.47 -6.23 -0.23
C PHE A 109 -3.06 -7.50 0.52
N HIS A 110 -4.02 -8.35 0.88
CA HIS A 110 -3.72 -9.67 1.45
C HIS A 110 -2.90 -10.53 0.48
N ALA A 111 -3.30 -10.62 -0.79
CA ALA A 111 -2.56 -11.38 -1.79
C ALA A 111 -1.12 -10.87 -1.97
N ARG A 112 -0.91 -9.55 -1.91
CA ARG A 112 0.43 -8.93 -1.94
C ARG A 112 1.23 -9.27 -0.70
N MET A 113 0.63 -9.17 0.48
CA MET A 113 1.26 -9.59 1.74
C MET A 113 1.80 -11.02 1.60
N VAL A 114 0.94 -11.97 1.21
CA VAL A 114 1.31 -13.38 1.02
C VAL A 114 2.44 -13.52 -0.01
N ARG A 115 2.36 -12.80 -1.13
CA ARG A 115 3.40 -12.82 -2.17
C ARG A 115 4.77 -12.41 -1.66
N TYR A 116 4.85 -11.42 -0.77
CA TYR A 116 6.13 -10.94 -0.23
C TYR A 116 6.60 -11.70 1.01
N MET A 117 5.83 -12.68 1.51
CA MET A 117 6.27 -13.59 2.57
C MET A 117 7.16 -14.72 2.04
N TYR A 118 6.97 -15.10 0.78
CA TYR A 118 7.79 -16.08 0.04
C TYR A 118 8.74 -15.39 -0.94
#